data_AF-C0E9U8-F1
#
_entry.id   AF-C0E9U8-F1
#
_cell.length_a   1.000
_cell.length_b   1.000
_cell.length_c   1.000
_cell.angle_alpha   90.00
_cell.angle_beta   90.00
_cell.angle_gamma   90.00
#
_symmetry.space_group_name_H-M   'P 1'
#
loop_
_entity.id
_entity.type
_entity.pdbx_description
1 polymer ?
#
loop_
_entity_poly.entity_id
_entity_poly.type
_entity_poly.pdbx_seq_one_letter_code
_entity_poly.pdbx_strand_id
1 'polypeptide(L)' 'NCHKLSSFSQTRSLIDEFIWFYNNERIQLKTKLTPLQKRRQLA' A
#
# COMPACT_ATOMS: atom_id res chain seq x y z
N ASN A 1 7.32 -11.62 -19.78
CA ASN A 1 7.15 -12.35 -18.51
C ASN A 1 5.79 -12.03 -17.92
N CYS A 2 4.80 -12.87 -18.21
CA CYS A 2 3.47 -12.75 -17.63
C CYS A 2 3.54 -13.31 -16.21
N HIS A 3 3.44 -12.45 -15.19
CA HIS A 3 3.36 -12.87 -13.80
C HIS A 3 1.96 -13.47 -13.54
N LYS A 4 1.73 -14.70 -14.03
CA LYS A 4 0.62 -15.50 -13.53
C LYS A 4 0.90 -15.77 -12.06
N LEU A 5 0.15 -15.09 -11.19
CA LEU A 5 0.22 -15.29 -9.75
C LEU A 5 -0.08 -16.76 -9.47
N SER A 6 0.93 -17.47 -8.97
CA SER A 6 0.99 -18.93 -8.96
C SER A 6 -0.04 -19.59 -8.04
N SER A 7 -0.65 -18.84 -7.10
CA SER A 7 -1.80 -19.27 -6.31
C SER A 7 -2.63 -18.09 -5.77
N PHE A 8 -3.90 -18.34 -5.42
CA PHE A 8 -4.76 -17.34 -4.76
C PHE A 8 -4.14 -16.77 -3.48
N SER A 9 -3.47 -17.63 -2.68
CA SER A 9 -2.78 -17.19 -1.46
C SER A 9 -1.67 -16.19 -1.76
N GLN A 10 -0.89 -16.41 -2.81
CA GLN A 10 0.18 -15.48 -3.19
C GLN A 10 -0.38 -14.17 -3.71
N THR A 11 -1.46 -14.21 -4.51
CA THR A 11 -2.17 -13.00 -4.92
C THR A 11 -2.64 -12.19 -3.72
N ARG A 12 -3.22 -12.86 -2.72
CA ARG A 12 -3.69 -12.20 -1.50
C ARG A 12 -2.55 -11.55 -0.74
N SER A 13 -1.43 -12.25 -0.53
CA SER A 13 -0.25 -11.71 0.14
C SER A 13 0.29 -10.46 -0.57
N LEU A 14 0.36 -10.48 -1.91
CA LEU A 14 0.83 -9.31 -2.68
C LEU A 14 -0.10 -8.11 -2.55
N ILE A 15 -1.42 -8.34 -2.54
CA ILE A 15 -2.40 -7.27 -2.32
C ILE A 15 -2.25 -6.69 -0.91
N ASP A 16 -2.13 -7.55 0.11
CA ASP A 16 -1.97 -7.14 1.50
C ASP A 16 -0.68 -6.31 1.69
N GLU A 17 0.43 -6.75 1.11
CA GLU A 17 1.71 -6.03 1.11
C GLU A 17 1.60 -4.67 0.41
N PHE A 18 0.96 -4.62 -0.76
CA PHE A 18 0.76 -3.37 -1.49
C PHE A 18 -0.09 -2.38 -0.70
N ILE A 19 -1.18 -2.84 -0.08
CA ILE A 19 -2.04 -1.99 0.76
C ILE A 19 -1.26 -1.44 1.95
N TRP A 20 -0.45 -2.27 2.61
CA TRP A 20 0.37 -1.83 3.73
C TRP A 20 1.40 -0.78 3.29
N PHE A 21 2.14 -1.04 2.21
CA PHE A 21 3.11 -0.12 1.62
C PHE A 21 2.46 1.23 1.25
N TYR A 22 1.31 1.18 0.55
CA TYR A 22 0.62 2.40 0.13
C TYR A 22 0.19 3.24 1.34
N ASN A 23 -0.28 2.61 2.41
CA ASN A 23 -0.77 3.33 3.58
C ASN A 23 0.34 3.89 4.46
N ASN A 24 1.45 3.16 4.62
CA ASN A 24 2.48 3.44 5.63
C ASN A 24 3.79 3.97 5.07
N GLU A 25 4.18 3.57 3.86
CA GLU A 25 5.52 3.87 3.32
C GLU A 25 5.47 4.93 2.21
N ARG A 26 4.37 4.98 1.43
CA ARG A 26 4.26 5.93 0.33
C ARG A 26 4.19 7.37 0.86
N ILE A 27 5.18 8.22 0.57
CA ILE A 27 5.17 9.64 0.97
C ILE A 27 4.45 10.50 -0.08
N GLN A 28 3.51 11.34 0.36
CA GLN A 28 2.89 12.36 -0.48
C GLN A 28 3.81 13.60 -0.56
N LEU A 29 4.28 13.97 -1.75
CA LEU A 29 5.30 15.02 -1.93
C LEU A 29 4.87 16.40 -1.43
N LYS A 30 3.58 16.74 -1.53
CA LYS A 30 3.03 18.05 -1.13
C LYS A 30 2.97 18.22 0.39
N THR A 31 2.62 17.16 1.11
CA THR A 31 2.40 17.21 2.57
C THR A 31 3.56 16.61 3.35
N LYS A 32 4.45 15.87 2.68
CA LYS A 32 5.54 15.08 3.28
C LYS A 32 5.04 14.04 4.29
N LEU A 33 3.81 13.58 4.14
CA LEU A 33 3.16 12.60 5.02
C LEU A 33 2.80 11.34 4.25
N THR A 34 2.69 10.24 4.98
CA THR A 34 2.09 9.01 4.47
C THR A 34 0.56 9.16 4.41
N PRO A 35 -0.15 8.40 3.54
CA PRO A 35 -1.61 8.46 3.47
C PRO A 35 -2.31 8.23 4.80
N LEU A 36 -1.79 7.33 5.64
CA LEU A 36 -2.36 7.09 6.96
C LEU A 36 -2.16 8.29 7.89
N GLN A 37 -0.96 8.87 7.93
CA GLN A 37 -0.69 10.09 8.70
C GLN A 37 -1.58 11.24 8.24
N LYS A 38 -1.78 11.40 6.92
CA LYS A 38 -2.63 12.45 6.38
C LYS A 38 -4.10 12.29 6.81
N ARG A 39 -4.63 11.07 6.80
CA ARG A 39 -6.00 10.79 7.28
C ARG A 39 -6.20 11.10 8.75
N ARG A 40 -5.19 10.83 9.59
CA ARG A 40 -5.24 11.15 11.03
C ARG A 40 -5.32 12.66 11.32
N GLN A 41 -4.97 13.53 10.38
CA GLN A 41 -5.15 14.98 10.53
C GLN A 41 -6.58 15.45 10.27
N LEU A 42 -7.42 14.61 9.66
CA LEU A 42 -8.81 14.92 9.33
C LEU A 42 -9.80 14.40 10.38
N ALA A 43 -9.30 13.72 11.42
CA ALA A 43 -10.07 13.09 12.50
C ALA A 43 -10.11 13.99 13.74
#